data_AF-A0A3D3YRW8-F1
#
_entry.id   AF-A0A3D3YRW8-F1
#
_cell.length_a   1.000
_cell.length_b   1.000
_cell.length_c   1.000
_cell.angle_alpha   90.00
_cell.angle_beta   90.00
_cell.angle_gamma   90.00
#
_symmetry.space_group_name_H-M   'P 1'
#
loop_
_entity.id
_entity.type
_entity.pdbx_description
1 polymer ?
#
loop_
_entity_poly.entity_id
_entity_poly.type
_entity_poly.pdbx_seq_one_letter_code
_entity_poly.pdbx_strand_id
1 'polypeptide(L)' 'MSETFNKPSISTELAHRIVAAAETKAKEMAHPFVIAVCDESGVLKAFSRMDGAALLSVQIAQDKAYT' A
#
# COMPACT_ATOMS: atom_id res chain seq x y z
N MET A 1 26.20 -22.31 14.48
CA MET A 1 25.37 -21.09 14.58
C MET A 1 24.59 -21.00 13.27
N SER A 2 23.30 -20.69 13.28
CA SER A 2 22.58 -20.51 12.01
C SER A 2 23.01 -19.17 11.42
N GLU A 3 23.57 -19.18 10.21
CA GLU A 3 23.98 -17.98 9.45
C GLU A 3 22.76 -17.20 8.88
N THR A 4 21.57 -17.39 9.48
CA THR A 4 20.29 -16.85 9.02
C THR A 4 19.50 -16.25 10.17
N PHE A 5 18.67 -15.25 9.87
CA PHE A 5 17.75 -14.63 10.82
C PHE A 5 16.34 -14.51 10.22
N ASN A 6 15.34 -14.40 11.10
CA ASN A 6 13.95 -14.20 10.71
C ASN A 6 13.62 -12.71 10.64
N LYS A 7 12.92 -12.28 9.58
CA LYS A 7 12.42 -10.90 9.42
C LYS A 7 10.90 -10.92 9.24
N PRO A 8 10.12 -10.36 10.17
CA PRO A 8 8.67 -10.23 10.00
C PRO A 8 8.33 -9.33 8.80
N SER A 9 7.29 -9.71 8.07
CA SER A 9 6.81 -9.03 6.87
C SER A 9 5.29 -8.87 6.95
N ILE A 10 4.76 -7.89 6.21
CA ILE A 10 3.31 -7.75 6.05
C ILE A 10 2.75 -8.93 5.23
N SER A 11 1.69 -9.56 5.75
CA SER A 11 0.98 -10.59 4.98
C SER A 11 0.14 -9.96 3.86
N THR A 12 -0.09 -10.71 2.80
CA THR A 12 -0.96 -10.27 1.69
C THR A 12 -2.36 -9.93 2.18
N GLU A 13 -2.90 -10.72 3.11
CA GLU A 13 -4.22 -10.46 3.69
C GLU A 13 -4.28 -9.13 4.46
N LEU A 14 -3.25 -8.83 5.28
CA LEU A 14 -3.19 -7.56 5.99
C LEU A 14 -3.05 -6.38 5.02
N ALA A 15 -2.22 -6.52 3.97
CA ALA A 15 -2.06 -5.48 2.95
C ALA A 15 -3.39 -5.14 2.26
N HIS A 16 -4.20 -6.14 1.89
CA HIS A 16 -5.52 -5.89 1.32
C HIS A 16 -6.50 -5.24 2.32
N ARG A 17 -6.46 -5.63 3.60
CA ARG A 17 -7.28 -4.96 4.63
C ARG A 17 -6.91 -3.48 4.81
N ILE A 18 -5.63 -3.14 4.74
CA ILE A 18 -5.16 -1.74 4.79
C ILE A 18 -5.71 -0.96 3.59
N VAL A 19 -5.62 -1.52 2.38
CA VAL A 19 -6.17 -0.89 1.17
C VAL A 19 -7.68 -0.66 1.33
N ALA A 20 -8.45 -1.66 1.75
CA ALA A 20 -9.89 -1.53 1.94
C ALA A 20 -10.27 -0.47 3.00
N ALA A 21 -9.51 -0.39 4.10
CA ALA A 21 -9.70 0.64 5.13
C ALA A 21 -9.40 2.04 4.58
N ALA A 22 -8.32 2.20 3.81
CA ALA A 22 -7.95 3.45 3.18
C ALA A 22 -8.99 3.91 2.14
N GLU A 23 -9.52 3.00 1.32
CA GLU A 23 -10.62 3.30 0.38
C GLU A 23 -11.90 3.71 1.12
N THR A 24 -12.21 3.07 2.25
CA THR A 24 -13.36 3.44 3.08
C THR A 24 -13.20 4.87 3.59
N LYS A 25 -12.01 5.22 4.11
CA LYS A 25 -11.74 6.58 4.59
C LYS A 25 -11.77 7.61 3.45
N ALA A 26 -11.22 7.27 2.29
CA ALA A 26 -11.26 8.08 1.09
C ALA A 26 -12.69 8.46 0.67
N LYS A 27 -13.61 7.48 0.73
CA LYS A 27 -15.04 7.70 0.46
C LYS A 27 -15.67 8.65 1.47
N GLU A 28 -15.38 8.50 2.77
CA GLU A 28 -15.85 9.44 3.80
C GLU A 28 -15.35 10.88 3.56
N MET A 29 -14.15 11.02 3.02
CA MET A 29 -13.54 12.32 2.70
C MET A 29 -13.99 12.89 1.35
N ALA A 30 -14.83 12.17 0.60
CA ALA A 30 -15.23 12.51 -0.76
C ALA A 30 -14.04 12.82 -1.70
N HIS A 31 -12.92 12.12 -1.51
CA HIS A 31 -11.70 12.32 -2.31
C HIS A 31 -11.10 10.97 -2.75
N PRO A 32 -10.99 10.70 -4.06
CA PRO A 32 -10.41 9.46 -4.55
C PRO A 32 -8.88 9.49 -4.44
N PHE A 33 -8.31 8.43 -3.87
CA PHE A 33 -6.86 8.30 -3.66
C PHE A 33 -6.23 7.17 -4.49
N VAL A 34 -4.90 7.23 -4.58
CA VAL A 34 -4.05 6.10 -4.96
C VAL A 34 -3.40 5.59 -3.70
N ILE A 35 -3.53 4.29 -3.45
CA ILE A 35 -3.08 3.61 -2.24
C ILE A 35 -2.07 2.54 -2.66
N ALA A 36 -0.88 2.57 -2.07
CA ALA A 36 0.16 1.58 -2.27
C ALA A 36 0.64 1.08 -0.90
N VAL A 37 0.90 -0.22 -0.80
CA VAL A 37 1.44 -0.87 0.39
C VAL A 37 2.65 -1.69 -0.02
N CYS A 38 3.80 -1.41 0.58
CA CYS A 38 5.02 -2.19 0.41
C CYS A 38 5.27 -3.08 1.63
N ASP A 39 6.03 -4.15 1.45
CA ASP A 39 6.57 -4.95 2.55
C ASP A 39 7.84 -4.34 3.16
N GLU A 40 8.42 -5.04 4.13
CA GLU A 40 9.64 -4.64 4.84
C GLU A 40 10.89 -4.61 3.98
N SER A 41 10.80 -5.11 2.74
CA SER A 41 11.84 -5.08 1.72
C SER A 41 11.58 -4.00 0.67
N GLY A 42 10.52 -3.19 0.85
CA GLY A 42 10.13 -2.12 -0.05
C GLY A 42 9.41 -2.59 -1.31
N VAL A 43 9.00 -3.86 -1.37
CA VAL A 43 8.36 -4.43 -2.56
C VAL A 43 6.84 -4.28 -2.46
N LEU A 44 6.21 -3.85 -3.55
CA LEU A 44 4.77 -3.63 -3.62
C LEU A 44 3.99 -4.92 -3.34
N LYS A 45 3.11 -4.87 -2.34
CA LYS A 45 2.25 -5.99 -1.91
C LYS A 45 0.79 -5.80 -2.29
N ALA A 46 0.30 -4.57 -2.23
CA ALA A 46 -1.07 -4.24 -2.62
C ALA A 46 -1.10 -2.82 -3.18
N PHE A 47 -1.96 -2.61 -4.17
CA PHE A 47 -2.13 -1.35 -4.85
C PHE A 47 -3.58 -1.16 -5.27
N SER A 48 -4.12 0.04 -5.07
CA SER A 48 -5.42 0.43 -5.56
C SER A 48 -5.40 1.87 -6.05
N ARG A 49 -5.91 2.09 -7.25
CA ARG A 49 -6.20 3.42 -7.79
C ARG A 49 -7.71 3.56 -7.86
N MET A 50 -8.29 4.36 -6.97
CA MET A 50 -9.72 4.62 -6.99
C MET A 50 -10.12 5.35 -8.27
N ASP A 51 -11.37 5.16 -8.69
CA ASP A 51 -11.93 5.88 -9.83
C ASP A 51 -11.91 7.39 -9.58
N GLY A 52 -11.45 8.15 -10.56
CA GLY A 52 -11.29 9.61 -10.44
C GLY A 52 -10.02 10.07 -9.70
N ALA A 53 -9.20 9.17 -9.16
CA ALA A 53 -7.92 9.55 -8.56
C ALA A 53 -6.94 10.10 -9.62
N ALA A 54 -6.15 11.11 -9.24
CA ALA A 54 -5.19 11.75 -10.14
C ALA A 54 -4.17 10.75 -10.70
N LEU A 55 -3.98 10.74 -12.02
CA LEU A 55 -3.09 9.79 -12.71
C LEU A 55 -1.62 9.95 -12.27
N LEU A 56 -1.18 11.18 -12.02
CA LEU A 56 0.16 11.49 -11.51
C LEU A 56 0.45 10.79 -10.16
N SER A 57 -0.59 10.53 -9.36
CA SER A 57 -0.45 9.92 -8.04
C SER A 57 -0.10 8.43 -8.10
N VAL A 58 -0.17 7.77 -9.27
CA VAL A 58 0.16 6.33 -9.42
C VAL A 58 1.59 6.03 -8.99
N GLN A 59 2.55 6.73 -9.57
CA GLN A 59 3.96 6.51 -9.25
C GLN A 59 4.30 7.14 -7.89
N ILE A 60 3.76 8.32 -7.59
CA ILE A 60 4.00 9.01 -6.31
C ILE A 60 3.57 8.14 -5.12
N ALA A 61 2.44 7.42 -5.21
CA ALA A 61 2.00 6.56 -4.11
C ALA A 61 2.96 5.38 -3.90
N GLN A 62 3.48 4.78 -4.97
CA GLN A 62 4.45 3.69 -4.89
C GLN A 62 5.79 4.18 -4.32
N ASP A 63 6.28 5.33 -4.79
CA ASP A 63 7.51 5.94 -4.30
C ASP A 63 7.40 6.26 -2.79
N LYS A 64 6.27 6.82 -2.36
CA LYS A 64 5.98 7.09 -0.94
C LYS A 64 5.85 5.83 -0.08
N ALA A 65 5.37 4.72 -0.64
CA ALA A 65 5.26 3.46 0.09
C ALA A 65 6.64 2.79 0.25
N TYR A 66 7.57 3.07 -0.67
CA TYR A 66 8.95 2.58 -0.62
C TYR A 66 9.85 3.36 0.36
N THR A 67 9.71 4.69 0.46
CA THR A 67 10.54 5.57 1.32
C THR A 67 9.91 5.90 2.66
#